data_AF-A0A932LHC8-F1
#
_entry.id   AF-A0A932LHC8-F1
#
_cell.length_a   1.000
_cell.length_b   1.000
_cell.length_c   1.000
_cell.angle_alpha   90.00
_cell.angle_beta   90.00
_cell.angle_gamma   90.00
#
_symmetry.space_group_name_H-M   'P 1'
#
loop_
_entity.id
_entity.type
_entity.pdbx_description
1 polymer ?
#
loop_
_entity_poly.entity_id
_entity_poly.type
_entity_poly.pdbx_seq_one_letter_code
_entity_poly.pdbx_strand_id
1 'polypeptide(L)'
;MVKCAECGFLALQRTLSRELVEAEQIVRENGRPATSQPLFGEPRWEGSRYACNVYPCCAVGAYGLFNEWEDLKKTPGLSDDKAFLLVIQEDRSCDQFMSWHPNLNPKEHQEMHYHEDALKRQQEWDERRRAEDRAWRQEDVSHNRKQLWIVGICMGGLSIILTILQLILAMMRRDL
;
A
#
# COMPACT_ATOMS: atom_id res chain seq x y z
N MET A 1 -13.54 -8.06 -7.24
CA MET A 1 -14.00 -7.03 -8.19
C MET A 1 -14.48 -5.86 -7.38
N VAL A 2 -14.29 -4.64 -7.89
CA VAL A 2 -14.55 -3.39 -7.17
C VAL A 2 -15.37 -2.45 -8.05
N LYS A 3 -16.15 -1.56 -7.43
CA LYS A 3 -16.98 -0.58 -8.13
C LYS A 3 -16.37 0.80 -8.05
N CYS A 4 -16.45 1.57 -9.13
CA CYS A 4 -16.01 2.96 -9.11
C CYS A 4 -16.83 3.80 -8.12
N ALA A 5 -18.10 3.45 -7.91
CA ALA A 5 -18.96 4.05 -6.89
C ALA A 5 -18.38 3.98 -5.47
N GLU A 6 -17.57 2.96 -5.17
CA GLU A 6 -16.93 2.72 -3.87
C GLU A 6 -15.47 3.20 -3.85
N CYS A 7 -14.96 3.71 -4.97
CA CYS A 7 -13.56 4.10 -5.13
C CYS A 7 -13.33 5.57 -4.74
N GLY A 8 -12.31 5.85 -3.93
CA GLY A 8 -11.90 7.20 -3.54
C GLY A 8 -11.46 8.09 -4.71
N PHE A 9 -11.11 7.50 -5.87
CA PHE A 9 -10.69 8.22 -7.06
C PHE A 9 -11.81 8.55 -8.05
N LEU A 10 -13.07 8.23 -7.73
CA LEU A 10 -14.20 8.69 -8.54
C LEU A 10 -14.34 10.22 -8.39
N ALA A 11 -14.20 10.91 -9.51
CA ALA A 11 -14.25 12.35 -9.60
C ALA A 11 -15.25 12.83 -10.65
N LEU A 12 -15.61 14.10 -10.56
CA LEU A 12 -16.39 14.89 -11.50
C LEU A 12 -15.53 16.04 -12.00
N GLN A 13 -15.73 16.50 -13.24
CA GLN A 13 -15.01 17.66 -13.75
C GLN A 13 -15.85 18.94 -13.64
N ARG A 14 -15.28 19.99 -13.03
CA ARG A 14 -15.90 21.33 -13.03
C ARG A 14 -15.93 21.92 -14.43
N THR A 15 -17.08 22.44 -14.85
CA THR A 15 -17.29 22.94 -16.22
C THR A 15 -16.36 24.11 -16.55
N LEU A 16 -16.20 25.05 -15.61
CA LEU A 16 -15.43 26.27 -15.81
C LEU A 16 -13.93 26.07 -15.58
N SER A 17 -13.54 25.50 -14.43
CA SER A 17 -12.12 25.37 -14.06
C SER A 17 -11.45 24.13 -14.64
N ARG A 18 -12.22 23.15 -15.16
CA ARG A 18 -11.74 21.83 -15.56
C ARG A 18 -11.07 21.02 -14.44
N GLU A 19 -11.15 21.50 -13.20
CA GLU A 19 -10.65 20.80 -12.03
C GLU A 19 -11.47 19.53 -11.78
N LEU A 20 -10.77 18.47 -11.37
CA LEU A 20 -11.40 17.26 -10.89
C LEU A 20 -11.74 17.43 -9.40
N VAL A 21 -13.00 17.20 -9.07
CA VAL A 21 -13.52 17.23 -7.70
C VAL A 21 -14.06 15.85 -7.38
N GLU A 22 -13.87 15.38 -6.16
CA GLU A 22 -14.41 14.08 -5.76
C GLU A 22 -15.93 14.00 -5.94
N ALA A 23 -16.41 12.84 -6.35
CA ALA A 23 -17.83 12.56 -6.34
C ALA A 23 -18.32 12.42 -4.89
N GLU A 24 -19.24 13.29 -4.48
CA GLU A 24 -19.90 13.20 -3.18
C GLU A 24 -20.78 11.95 -3.08
N GLN A 25 -21.10 11.56 -1.83
CA GLN A 25 -21.95 10.40 -1.53
C GLN A 25 -23.26 10.42 -2.33
N ILE A 26 -23.94 11.56 -2.37
CA ILE A 26 -25.22 11.71 -3.06
C ILE A 26 -25.11 11.41 -4.57
N VAL A 27 -23.97 11.74 -5.18
CA VAL A 27 -23.70 11.46 -6.60
C VAL A 27 -23.41 9.98 -6.81
N ARG A 28 -22.68 9.36 -5.89
CA ARG A 28 -22.38 7.92 -5.92
C ARG A 28 -23.64 7.07 -5.81
N GLU A 29 -24.60 7.52 -5.01
CA GLU A 29 -25.87 6.82 -4.78
C GLU A 29 -26.89 7.08 -5.89
N ASN A 30 -27.03 8.33 -6.35
CA ASN A 30 -28.14 8.75 -7.19
C ASN A 30 -27.75 9.19 -8.61
N GLY A 31 -26.45 9.27 -8.91
CA GLY A 31 -25.93 9.77 -10.20
C GLY A 31 -26.12 11.26 -10.42
N ARG A 32 -26.56 12.01 -9.40
CA ARG A 32 -26.92 13.44 -9.49
C ARG A 32 -26.08 14.30 -8.54
N PRO A 33 -25.43 15.37 -9.02
CA PRO A 33 -24.84 16.38 -8.16
C PRO A 33 -25.94 17.13 -7.39
N ALA A 34 -25.67 17.43 -6.11
CA ALA A 34 -26.59 18.14 -5.22
C ALA A 34 -27.04 19.52 -5.77
N THR A 35 -26.30 20.09 -6.72
CA THR A 35 -26.49 21.45 -7.23
C THR A 35 -27.53 21.60 -8.34
N SER A 36 -28.28 20.55 -8.64
CA SER A 36 -29.45 20.64 -9.52
C SER A 36 -30.67 21.30 -8.85
N GLN A 37 -30.70 21.49 -7.54
CA GLN A 37 -31.80 22.16 -6.85
C GLN A 37 -31.39 23.50 -6.25
N PRO A 38 -31.99 24.63 -6.68
CA PRO A 38 -31.80 25.90 -6.00
C PRO A 38 -32.42 25.80 -4.59
N LEU A 39 -31.58 25.94 -3.56
CA LEU A 39 -32.04 26.17 -2.20
C LEU A 39 -32.75 27.54 -2.17
N PHE A 40 -34.09 27.49 -2.11
CA PHE A 40 -35.01 28.57 -1.74
C PHE A 40 -34.62 30.02 -2.16
N GLY A 41 -35.14 30.47 -3.30
CA GLY A 41 -35.35 31.90 -3.57
C GLY A 41 -34.13 32.77 -3.85
N GLU A 42 -32.92 32.24 -3.75
CA GLU A 42 -31.70 32.94 -4.15
C GLU A 42 -31.69 33.12 -5.68
N PRO A 43 -31.44 34.33 -6.19
CA PRO A 43 -31.52 34.61 -7.61
C PRO A 43 -30.41 33.87 -8.37
N ARG A 44 -30.74 33.37 -9.56
CA ARG A 44 -29.97 32.49 -10.45
C ARG A 44 -28.71 33.14 -11.05
N TRP A 45 -27.97 33.93 -10.28
CA TRP A 45 -26.77 34.64 -10.73
C TRP A 45 -25.52 33.80 -10.46
N GLU A 46 -24.78 33.50 -11.53
CA GLU A 46 -23.32 33.62 -11.75
C GLU A 46 -22.30 33.13 -10.70
N GLY A 47 -22.74 32.63 -9.54
CA GLY A 47 -21.96 32.16 -8.42
C GLY A 47 -22.32 30.74 -7.98
N SER A 48 -23.00 29.97 -8.83
CA SER A 48 -23.09 28.51 -8.64
C SER A 48 -21.67 27.95 -8.76
N ARG A 49 -20.95 27.90 -7.63
CA ARG A 49 -19.61 27.31 -7.46
C ARG A 49 -19.57 25.81 -7.76
N TYR A 50 -20.63 25.27 -8.36
CA TYR A 50 -20.91 23.86 -8.53
C TYR A 50 -21.60 23.55 -9.86
N ALA A 51 -21.35 24.37 -10.90
CA ALA A 51 -21.49 23.89 -12.28
C ALA A 51 -20.40 22.84 -12.52
N CYS A 52 -20.60 21.65 -11.97
CA CYS A 52 -19.86 20.47 -12.31
C CYS A 52 -20.56 19.82 -13.50
N ASN A 53 -19.81 19.47 -14.54
CA ASN A 53 -20.36 18.59 -15.55
C ASN A 53 -20.57 17.21 -14.90
N VAL A 54 -21.75 16.64 -15.11
CA VAL A 54 -22.17 15.37 -14.51
C VAL A 54 -21.64 14.20 -15.34
N TYR A 55 -20.33 14.08 -15.47
CA TYR A 55 -19.75 12.88 -16.06
C TYR A 55 -18.69 12.27 -15.16
N PRO A 56 -18.64 10.92 -15.09
CA PRO A 56 -17.74 10.22 -14.20
C PRO A 56 -16.33 10.27 -14.77
N CYS A 57 -15.35 10.56 -13.92
CA CYS A 57 -13.94 10.54 -14.23
C CYS A 57 -13.19 9.69 -13.21
N CYS A 58 -12.17 8.97 -13.65
CA CYS A 58 -11.21 8.32 -12.76
C CYS A 58 -10.02 9.27 -12.56
N ALA A 59 -9.82 9.79 -11.34
CA ALA A 59 -8.77 10.77 -11.06
C ALA A 59 -7.34 10.23 -11.35
N VAL A 60 -7.15 8.92 -11.22
CA VAL A 60 -5.88 8.22 -11.52
C VAL A 60 -5.80 7.73 -12.97
N GLY A 61 -6.85 7.91 -13.78
CA GLY A 61 -6.87 7.53 -15.19
C GLY A 61 -6.85 6.02 -15.48
N ALA A 62 -7.17 5.17 -14.49
CA ALA A 62 -7.20 3.72 -14.68
C ALA A 62 -8.27 3.27 -15.69
N TYR A 63 -9.37 4.02 -15.80
CA TYR A 63 -10.49 3.72 -16.69
C TYR A 63 -11.03 4.98 -17.38
N GLY A 64 -11.45 4.83 -18.63
CA GLY A 64 -12.05 5.86 -19.46
C GLY A 64 -13.55 6.04 -19.21
N LEU A 65 -13.95 6.25 -17.96
CA LEU A 65 -15.37 6.28 -17.54
C LEU A 65 -16.24 7.26 -18.33
N PHE A 66 -15.64 8.38 -18.77
CA PHE A 66 -16.33 9.37 -19.61
C PHE A 66 -16.78 8.77 -20.95
N ASN A 67 -15.92 8.00 -21.62
CA ASN A 67 -16.23 7.41 -22.92
C ASN A 67 -17.33 6.35 -22.79
N GLU A 68 -17.25 5.51 -21.75
CA GLU A 68 -18.27 4.50 -21.43
C GLU A 68 -19.63 5.15 -21.17
N TRP A 69 -19.64 6.27 -20.42
CA TRP A 69 -20.84 7.04 -20.15
C TRP A 69 -21.43 7.68 -21.42
N GLU A 70 -20.59 8.31 -22.25
CA GLU A 70 -21.01 8.89 -23.54
C GLU A 70 -21.60 7.83 -24.49
N ASP A 71 -21.04 6.63 -24.50
CA ASP A 71 -21.55 5.53 -25.31
C ASP A 71 -22.90 5.03 -24.80
N LEU A 72 -23.07 4.86 -23.49
CA LEU A 72 -24.36 4.50 -22.89
C LEU A 72 -25.43 5.57 -23.14
N LYS A 73 -25.05 6.85 -23.13
CA LYS A 73 -25.93 7.99 -23.38
C LYS A 73 -26.63 7.96 -24.74
N LYS A 74 -26.01 7.32 -25.73
CA LYS A 74 -26.59 7.15 -27.07
C LYS A 74 -27.76 6.15 -27.09
N THR A 75 -27.99 5.42 -25.99
CA THR A 75 -29.08 4.45 -25.87
C THR A 75 -30.44 5.14 -25.74
N PRO A 76 -31.40 4.90 -26.65
CA PRO A 76 -32.72 5.53 -26.59
C PRO A 76 -33.46 5.21 -25.28
N GLY A 77 -33.98 6.24 -24.61
CA GLY A 77 -34.76 6.10 -23.37
C GLY A 77 -33.93 5.93 -22.09
N LEU A 78 -32.59 5.91 -22.18
CA LEU A 78 -31.73 5.91 -21.00
C LEU A 78 -31.45 7.35 -20.56
N SER A 79 -31.84 7.69 -19.32
CA SER A 79 -31.51 8.99 -18.74
C SER A 79 -30.04 9.08 -18.35
N ASP A 80 -29.45 10.27 -18.47
CA ASP A 80 -28.06 10.58 -18.09
C ASP A 80 -27.64 10.02 -16.73
N ASP A 81 -28.48 10.20 -15.71
CA ASP A 81 -28.20 9.75 -14.34
C ASP A 81 -28.13 8.21 -14.24
N LYS A 82 -28.98 7.52 -15.01
CA LYS A 82 -28.97 6.05 -15.07
C LYS A 82 -27.74 5.56 -15.82
N ALA A 83 -27.37 6.21 -16.92
CA ALA A 83 -26.13 5.90 -17.64
C ALA A 83 -24.92 6.09 -16.70
N PHE A 84 -24.89 7.19 -15.93
CA PHE A 84 -23.85 7.45 -14.94
C PHE A 84 -23.75 6.32 -13.91
N LEU A 85 -24.88 5.96 -13.27
CA LEU A 85 -24.94 4.90 -12.27
C LEU A 85 -24.49 3.54 -12.83
N LEU A 86 -24.91 3.20 -14.05
CA LEU A 86 -24.50 1.97 -14.72
C LEU A 86 -22.98 1.89 -14.88
N VAL A 87 -22.34 2.98 -15.31
CA VAL A 87 -20.88 3.05 -15.41
C VAL A 87 -20.25 2.87 -14.03
N ILE A 88 -20.62 3.68 -13.04
CA ILE A 88 -19.89 3.65 -11.77
C ILE A 88 -20.14 2.40 -10.92
N GLN A 89 -21.26 1.70 -11.12
CA GLN A 89 -21.63 0.49 -10.37
C GLN A 89 -21.13 -0.80 -11.02
N GLU A 90 -20.59 -0.75 -12.24
CA GLU A 90 -20.04 -1.91 -12.91
C GLU A 90 -18.79 -2.45 -12.18
N ASP A 91 -18.75 -3.77 -12.02
CA ASP A 91 -17.68 -4.50 -11.34
C ASP A 91 -16.42 -4.57 -12.21
N ARG A 92 -15.30 -4.03 -11.71
CA ARG A 92 -14.02 -3.95 -12.44
C ARG A 92 -12.87 -4.57 -11.64
N SER A 93 -11.76 -4.89 -12.32
CA SER A 93 -10.49 -5.25 -11.71
C SER A 93 -9.55 -4.04 -11.71
N CYS A 94 -9.50 -3.27 -10.62
CA CYS A 94 -8.68 -2.06 -10.53
C CYS A 94 -7.55 -2.23 -9.50
N ASP A 95 -6.30 -2.22 -9.97
CA ASP A 95 -5.11 -2.29 -9.09
C ASP A 95 -4.87 -0.97 -8.34
N GLN A 96 -5.49 0.12 -8.79
CA GLN A 96 -5.45 1.45 -8.16
C GLN A 96 -6.71 1.69 -7.31
N PHE A 97 -7.44 0.62 -6.94
CA PHE A 97 -8.63 0.78 -6.11
C PHE A 97 -8.24 1.25 -4.72
N MET A 98 -8.93 2.30 -4.29
CA MET A 98 -8.86 2.80 -2.93
C MET A 98 -10.27 2.89 -2.38
N SER A 99 -10.48 2.37 -1.17
CA SER A 99 -11.76 2.55 -0.49
C SER A 99 -12.08 4.03 -0.34
N TRP A 100 -13.28 4.43 -0.71
CA TRP A 100 -13.76 5.79 -0.50
C TRP A 100 -13.96 6.05 1.00
N HIS A 101 -13.47 7.20 1.48
CA HIS A 101 -13.70 7.69 2.82
C HIS A 101 -14.37 9.07 2.76
N PRO A 102 -15.52 9.25 3.42
CA PRO A 102 -16.21 10.53 3.41
C PRO A 102 -15.35 11.62 4.07
N ASN A 103 -15.45 12.84 3.54
CA ASN A 103 -14.72 14.03 3.99
C ASN A 103 -13.21 14.04 3.71
N LEU A 104 -12.69 13.06 2.99
CA LEU A 104 -11.38 13.18 2.36
C LEU A 104 -11.57 13.72 0.95
N ASN A 105 -10.60 14.46 0.46
CA ASN A 105 -10.50 14.87 -0.94
C ASN A 105 -9.63 13.87 -1.74
N PRO A 106 -9.59 13.93 -3.08
CA PRO A 106 -8.86 12.94 -3.87
C PRO A 106 -7.34 12.96 -3.62
N LYS A 107 -6.79 14.13 -3.26
CA LYS A 107 -5.39 14.28 -2.88
C LYS A 107 -5.10 13.61 -1.54
N GLU A 108 -5.98 13.74 -0.55
CA GLU A 108 -5.87 13.07 0.75
C GLU A 108 -5.99 11.55 0.61
N HIS A 109 -6.89 11.06 -0.23
CA HIS A 109 -6.94 9.65 -0.62
C HIS A 109 -5.60 9.20 -1.24
N GLN A 110 -5.04 9.97 -2.17
CA GLN A 110 -3.74 9.67 -2.77
C GLN A 110 -2.60 9.66 -1.72
N GLU A 111 -2.60 10.61 -0.78
CA GLU A 111 -1.63 10.67 0.32
C GLU A 111 -1.78 9.47 1.27
N MET A 112 -3.01 9.03 1.55
CA MET A 112 -3.28 7.81 2.31
C MET A 112 -2.72 6.59 1.59
N HIS A 113 -2.88 6.49 0.27
CA HIS A 113 -2.31 5.39 -0.54
C HIS A 113 -0.79 5.35 -0.39
N TYR A 114 -0.14 6.51 -0.53
CA TYR A 114 1.30 6.61 -0.39
C TYR A 114 1.78 6.28 1.01
N HIS A 115 1.02 6.64 2.04
CA HIS A 115 1.34 6.32 3.41
C HIS A 115 1.25 4.81 3.68
N GLU A 116 0.20 4.15 3.20
CA GLU A 116 0.05 2.69 3.29
C GLU A 116 1.19 1.95 2.57
N ASP A 117 1.52 2.39 1.35
CA ASP A 117 2.65 1.83 0.59
C ASP A 117 4.00 2.06 1.27
N ALA A 118 4.18 3.22 1.90
CA ALA A 118 5.40 3.52 2.65
C ALA A 118 5.52 2.64 3.89
N LEU A 119 4.44 2.46 4.65
CA LEU A 119 4.39 1.57 5.81
C LEU A 119 4.68 0.12 5.41
N LYS A 120 4.09 -0.36 4.31
CA LYS A 120 4.33 -1.72 3.82
C LYS A 120 5.79 -1.93 3.44
N ARG A 121 6.38 -0.99 2.69
CA ARG A 121 7.82 -1.03 2.35
C ARG A 121 8.71 -0.98 3.59
N GLN A 122 8.33 -0.23 4.60
CA GLN A 122 9.05 -0.17 5.87
C GLN A 122 9.00 -1.52 6.60
N GLN A 123 7.83 -2.16 6.66
CA GLN A 123 7.66 -3.49 7.28
C GLN A 123 8.50 -4.55 6.55
N GLU A 124 8.46 -4.59 5.23
CA GLU A 124 9.27 -5.51 4.41
C GLU A 124 10.77 -5.29 4.63
N TRP A 125 11.20 -4.02 4.73
CA TRP A 125 12.59 -3.68 5.02
C TRP A 125 13.01 -4.15 6.43
N ASP A 126 12.16 -3.93 7.43
CA ASP A 126 12.40 -4.38 8.81
C ASP A 126 12.49 -5.91 8.89
N GLU A 127 11.59 -6.62 8.23
CA GLU A 127 11.59 -8.08 8.19
C GLU A 127 12.85 -8.64 7.54
N ARG A 128 13.27 -8.05 6.40
CA ARG A 128 14.51 -8.41 5.73
C ARG A 128 15.72 -8.16 6.64
N ARG A 129 15.79 -6.99 7.28
CA ARG A 129 16.86 -6.70 8.25
C ARG A 129 16.90 -7.66 9.42
N ARG A 130 15.74 -8.02 9.98
CA ARG A 130 15.66 -9.02 11.05
C ARG A 130 16.11 -10.41 10.56
N ALA A 131 15.82 -10.77 9.31
CA ALA A 131 16.29 -12.02 8.72
C ALA A 131 17.81 -12.03 8.53
N GLU A 132 18.38 -10.94 8.02
CA GLU A 132 19.82 -10.74 7.88
C GLU A 132 20.54 -10.78 9.23
N ASP A 133 20.00 -10.11 10.26
CA ASP A 133 20.57 -10.13 11.62
C ASP A 133 20.53 -11.55 12.22
N ARG A 134 19.45 -12.30 12.02
CA ARG A 134 19.38 -13.72 12.43
C ARG A 134 20.43 -14.58 11.72
N ALA A 135 20.61 -14.39 10.41
CA ALA A 135 21.60 -15.13 9.63
C ALA A 135 23.03 -14.80 10.13
N TRP A 136 23.32 -13.52 10.33
CA TRP A 136 24.61 -13.07 10.85
C TRP A 136 24.92 -13.67 12.24
N ARG A 137 23.96 -13.69 13.16
CA ARG A 137 24.15 -14.33 14.47
C ARG A 137 24.39 -15.85 14.37
N GLN A 138 23.73 -16.53 13.44
CA GLN A 138 23.96 -17.96 13.22
C GLN A 138 25.37 -18.21 12.68
N GLU A 139 25.84 -17.38 11.77
CA GLU A 139 27.21 -17.42 11.25
C GLU A 139 28.23 -17.15 12.36
N ASP A 140 28.01 -16.11 13.18
CA ASP A 140 28.89 -15.75 14.30
C ASP A 140 28.97 -16.87 15.34
N VAL A 141 27.83 -17.45 15.74
CA VAL A 141 27.79 -18.62 16.63
C VAL A 141 28.55 -19.80 16.01
N SER A 142 28.43 -20.03 14.71
CA SER A 142 29.16 -21.11 14.02
C SER A 142 30.67 -20.87 13.99
N HIS A 143 31.09 -19.61 13.82
CA HIS A 143 32.49 -19.19 13.82
C HIS A 143 33.10 -19.33 15.22
N ASN A 144 32.41 -18.81 16.23
CA ASN A 144 32.81 -18.90 17.64
C ASN A 144 32.89 -20.35 18.11
N ARG A 145 31.94 -21.21 17.70
CA ARG A 145 31.98 -22.65 18.00
C ARG A 145 33.21 -23.34 17.40
N LYS A 146 33.61 -22.99 16.17
CA LYS A 146 34.82 -23.52 15.53
C LYS A 146 36.07 -23.08 16.29
N GLN A 147 36.16 -21.81 16.68
CA GLN A 147 37.29 -21.29 17.45
C GLN A 147 37.41 -21.99 18.82
N LEU A 148 36.30 -22.15 19.54
CA LEU A 148 36.28 -22.87 20.82
C LEU A 148 36.72 -24.33 20.67
N TRP A 149 36.32 -25.01 19.58
CA TRP A 149 36.77 -26.37 19.29
C TRP A 149 38.28 -26.45 19.06
N ILE A 150 38.86 -25.51 18.29
CA ILE A 150 40.30 -25.44 18.03
C ILE A 150 41.07 -25.22 19.34
N VAL A 151 40.64 -24.26 20.16
CA VAL A 151 41.26 -23.99 21.48
C VAL A 151 41.18 -25.23 22.38
N GLY A 152 40.05 -25.92 22.40
CA GLY A 152 39.87 -27.16 23.16
C GLY A 152 40.85 -28.27 22.75
N ILE A 153 41.05 -28.48 21.44
CA ILE A 153 42.02 -29.46 20.93
C ILE A 153 43.45 -29.08 21.35
N CYS A 154 43.84 -27.80 21.22
CA CYS A 154 45.17 -27.34 21.61
C CYS A 154 45.43 -27.53 23.11
N MET A 155 44.46 -27.18 23.97
CA MET A 155 44.58 -27.34 25.42
C MET A 155 44.62 -28.82 25.83
N GLY A 156 43.81 -29.66 25.20
CA GLY A 156 43.83 -31.12 25.42
C GLY A 156 45.16 -31.75 25.02
N GLY A 157 45.70 -31.38 23.86
CA GLY A 157 47.03 -31.82 23.39
C GLY A 157 48.15 -31.39 24.34
N LEU A 158 48.15 -30.13 24.79
CA LEU A 158 49.12 -29.62 25.76
C LEU A 158 49.06 -30.40 27.08
N SER A 159 47.86 -30.70 27.58
CA SER A 159 47.67 -31.48 28.81
C SER A 159 48.26 -32.88 28.69
N ILE A 160 48.01 -33.58 27.57
CA ILE A 160 48.58 -34.92 27.30
C ILE A 160 50.12 -34.85 27.31
N ILE A 161 50.71 -33.87 26.61
CA ILE A 161 52.17 -33.70 26.56
C ILE A 161 52.74 -33.49 27.97
N LEU A 162 52.11 -32.64 28.78
CA LEU A 162 52.54 -32.39 30.16
C LEU A 162 52.44 -33.65 31.03
N THR A 163 51.39 -34.45 30.89
CA THR A 163 51.26 -35.73 31.64
C THR A 163 52.34 -36.75 31.25
N ILE A 164 52.65 -36.87 29.96
CA ILE A 164 53.74 -37.75 29.47
C ILE A 164 55.08 -37.28 30.05
N LEU A 165 55.34 -35.97 30.03
CA LEU A 165 56.59 -35.41 30.54
C LEU A 165 56.74 -35.66 32.05
N GLN A 166 55.66 -35.52 32.83
CA GLN A 166 55.66 -35.87 34.25
C GLN A 166 55.94 -37.36 34.50
N LEU A 167 55.38 -38.26 33.68
CA LEU A 167 55.65 -39.69 33.78
C LEU A 167 57.11 -40.03 33.47
N ILE A 168 57.70 -39.42 32.43
CA ILE A 168 59.12 -39.60 32.08
C ILE A 168 60.01 -39.13 33.23
N LEU A 169 59.75 -37.94 33.79
CA LEU A 169 60.50 -37.41 34.93
C LEU A 169 60.38 -38.31 36.17
N ALA A 170 59.20 -38.88 36.41
CA ALA A 170 58.98 -39.82 37.51
C ALA A 170 59.75 -41.15 37.32
N MET A 171 59.87 -41.63 36.09
CA MET A 171 60.69 -42.81 35.76
C MET A 171 62.17 -42.52 35.99
N MET A 172 62.69 -41.41 35.46
CA MET A 172 64.10 -41.02 35.66
C MET A 172 64.49 -40.88 37.14
N ARG A 173 63.54 -40.47 38.00
CA ARG A 173 63.77 -40.33 39.45
C ARG A 173 63.88 -41.67 40.19
N ARG A 174 63.34 -42.77 39.64
CA ARG A 174 63.46 -44.11 40.26
C ARG A 174 64.82 -44.76 40.05
N ASP A 175 65.53 -44.38 38.99
CA ASP A 175 66.81 -44.97 38.61
C ASP A 175 68.03 -44.25 39.23
N LEU A 176 67.78 -43.16 39.98
CA LEU A 176 68.77 -42.38 40.74
C LEU A 176 68.70 -42.72 42.23
#